data_AF-A0A932W9P8-F1
#
_entry.id   AF-A0A932W9P8-F1
#
_cell.length_a   1.000
_cell.length_b   1.000
_cell.length_c   1.000
_cell.angle_alpha   90.00
_cell.angle_beta   90.00
_cell.angle_gamma   90.00
#
_symmetry.space_group_name_H-M   'P 1'
#
loop_
_entity.id
_entity.type
_entity.pdbx_description
1 polymer ?
#
loop_
_entity_poly.entity_id
_entity_poly.type
_entity_poly.pdbx_seq_one_letter_code
_entity_poly.pdbx_strand_id
1 'polypeptide(L)'
;MRRNEPALDRLPEFTSYQDNGCDLSPSCLKCPLPRCRYDDPGWVLREQRTSRDVAILQMRARQALSVDELAERFGVSTRTVHRAINRTSQREYALAS
;
A
#
# COMPACT_ATOMS: atom_id res chain seq x y z
N MET A 1 4.57 -47.09 2.50
CA MET A 1 5.18 -45.95 1.77
C MET A 1 4.03 -45.15 1.16
N ARG A 2 3.77 -43.94 1.67
CA ARG A 2 2.62 -43.13 1.25
C ARG A 2 2.82 -42.66 -0.19
N ARG A 3 1.91 -43.06 -1.08
CA ARG A 3 1.70 -42.48 -2.42
C ARG A 3 0.67 -41.36 -2.29
N ASN A 4 0.86 -40.29 -3.07
CA ASN A 4 0.01 -39.09 -3.24
C ASN A 4 0.34 -37.88 -2.36
N GLU A 5 1.37 -37.13 -2.75
CA GLU A 5 1.34 -35.67 -2.64
C GLU A 5 1.29 -35.11 -4.07
N PRO A 6 0.33 -34.20 -4.39
CA PRO A 6 0.16 -33.70 -5.73
C PRO A 6 1.39 -32.90 -6.15
N ALA A 7 1.87 -33.12 -7.38
CA ALA A 7 2.90 -32.30 -8.00
C ALA A 7 2.32 -30.91 -8.33
N LEU A 8 2.04 -30.12 -7.29
CA LEU A 8 1.84 -28.69 -7.43
C LEU A 8 3.24 -28.07 -7.55
N ASP A 9 3.45 -27.34 -8.64
CA ASP A 9 4.65 -26.58 -9.01
C ASP A 9 5.86 -27.38 -9.51
N ARG A 10 5.78 -27.84 -10.76
CA ARG A 10 6.98 -27.98 -11.59
C ARG A 10 6.93 -26.90 -12.67
N LEU A 11 7.44 -25.73 -12.32
CA LEU A 11 7.76 -24.67 -13.27
C LEU A 11 8.42 -25.28 -14.53
N PRO A 12 8.16 -24.75 -15.73
CA PRO A 12 8.67 -25.33 -16.97
C PRO A 12 10.19 -25.48 -16.95
N GLU A 13 10.63 -26.70 -17.23
CA GLU A 13 12.04 -27.08 -17.32
C GLU A 13 12.70 -26.22 -18.41
N PHE A 14 13.91 -25.71 -18.17
CA PHE A 14 14.64 -24.80 -19.08
C PHE A 14 14.12 -23.35 -19.19
N THR A 15 13.27 -22.88 -18.28
CA THR A 15 12.86 -21.47 -18.26
C THR A 15 13.91 -20.59 -17.56
N SER A 16 14.49 -19.65 -18.29
CA SER A 16 15.34 -18.60 -17.71
C SER A 16 14.46 -17.50 -17.13
N TYR A 17 14.30 -17.48 -15.81
CA TYR A 17 13.61 -16.41 -15.10
C TYR A 17 14.57 -15.24 -14.90
N GLN A 18 14.43 -14.20 -15.72
CA GLN A 18 15.23 -12.99 -15.61
C GLN A 18 14.71 -12.09 -14.48
N ASP A 19 15.62 -11.63 -13.63
CA ASP A 19 15.30 -10.68 -12.58
C ASP A 19 15.31 -9.24 -13.11
N ASN A 20 14.23 -8.85 -13.78
CA ASN A 20 14.08 -7.52 -14.37
C ASN A 20 13.37 -6.51 -13.44
N GLY A 21 12.95 -6.96 -12.25
CA GLY A 21 12.25 -6.11 -11.29
C GLY A 21 10.95 -5.48 -11.82
N CYS A 22 10.68 -4.25 -11.38
CA CYS A 22 9.53 -3.44 -11.75
C CYS A 22 9.85 -1.93 -11.61
N ASP A 23 8.85 -1.08 -11.77
CA ASP A 23 8.93 0.38 -11.59
C ASP A 23 9.33 0.82 -10.16
N LEU A 24 9.15 -0.05 -9.16
CA LEU A 24 9.45 0.23 -7.76
C LEU A 24 10.83 -0.28 -7.31
N SER A 25 11.37 -1.30 -7.99
CA SER A 25 12.67 -1.89 -7.67
C SER A 25 13.25 -2.55 -8.92
N PRO A 26 14.54 -2.31 -9.26
CA PRO A 26 15.16 -2.90 -10.44
C PRO A 26 15.41 -4.42 -10.32
N SER A 27 15.24 -5.00 -9.12
CA SER A 27 15.41 -6.43 -8.87
C SER A 27 14.35 -6.91 -7.87
N CYS A 28 13.65 -7.99 -8.22
CA CYS A 28 12.71 -8.70 -7.37
C CYS A 28 13.44 -9.36 -6.20
N LEU A 29 14.64 -9.88 -6.42
CA LEU A 29 15.43 -10.56 -5.39
C LEU A 29 16.01 -9.60 -4.34
N LYS A 30 16.07 -8.30 -4.63
CA LYS A 30 16.53 -7.24 -3.71
C LYS A 30 15.44 -6.22 -3.40
N CYS A 31 14.18 -6.56 -3.67
CA CYS A 31 13.08 -5.62 -3.51
C CYS A 31 12.85 -5.31 -2.01
N PRO A 32 12.86 -4.02 -1.61
CA PRO A 32 12.64 -3.64 -0.22
C PRO A 32 11.17 -3.71 0.21
N LEU A 33 10.26 -3.99 -0.72
CA LEU A 33 8.83 -4.00 -0.44
C LEU A 33 8.44 -5.24 0.38
N PRO A 34 7.60 -5.09 1.41
CA PRO A 34 7.10 -6.22 2.21
C PRO A 34 6.15 -7.16 1.43
N ARG A 35 5.62 -6.71 0.28
CA ARG A 35 4.74 -7.49 -0.60
C ARG A 35 5.04 -7.15 -2.06
N CYS A 36 4.99 -8.11 -2.98
CA CYS A 36 5.19 -7.81 -4.39
C CYS A 36 3.99 -7.03 -4.95
N ARG A 37 4.24 -6.04 -5.82
CA ARG A 37 3.16 -5.27 -6.48
C ARG A 37 2.28 -6.14 -7.39
N TYR A 38 2.84 -7.22 -7.92
CA TYR A 38 2.15 -8.15 -8.82
C TYR A 38 1.28 -9.15 -8.06
N ASP A 39 1.68 -9.53 -6.84
CA ASP A 39 0.91 -10.46 -5.99
C ASP A 39 -0.41 -9.85 -5.50
N ASP A 40 -0.41 -8.54 -5.20
CA ASP A 40 -1.60 -7.82 -4.75
C ASP A 40 -1.75 -6.49 -5.53
N PRO A 41 -2.33 -6.55 -6.74
CA PRO A 41 -2.51 -5.36 -7.57
C PRO A 41 -3.24 -4.25 -6.80
N GLY A 42 -2.51 -3.17 -6.54
CA GLY A 42 -3.02 -1.99 -5.84
C GLY A 42 -2.70 -1.90 -4.35
N TRP A 43 -2.02 -2.87 -3.73
CA TRP A 43 -1.59 -2.75 -2.33
C TRP A 43 -0.67 -1.53 -2.13
N VAL A 44 0.25 -1.29 -3.07
CA VAL A 44 1.15 -0.13 -3.06
C VAL A 44 0.37 1.19 -3.03
N LEU A 45 -0.66 1.32 -3.88
CA LEU A 45 -1.51 2.51 -3.94
C LEU A 45 -2.35 2.66 -2.66
N ARG A 46 -2.88 1.55 -2.12
CA ARG A 46 -3.62 1.56 -0.86
C ARG A 46 -2.72 1.94 0.32
N GLU A 47 -1.47 1.49 0.32
CA GLU A 47 -0.47 1.78 1.34
C GLU A 47 -0.05 3.25 1.30
N GLN A 48 0.35 3.75 0.13
CA GLN A 48 0.68 5.19 -0.05
C GLN A 48 -0.47 6.09 0.37
N ARG A 49 -1.71 5.73 -0.01
CA ARG A 49 -2.90 6.47 0.39
C ARG A 49 -3.13 6.41 1.90
N THR A 50 -2.96 5.25 2.52
CA THR A 50 -3.11 5.08 3.97
C THR A 50 -2.06 5.90 4.72
N SER A 51 -0.79 5.80 4.32
CA SER A 51 0.32 6.56 4.89
C SER A 51 0.07 8.07 4.82
N ARG A 52 -0.34 8.58 3.66
CA ARG A 52 -0.71 10.00 3.50
C ARG A 52 -1.89 10.40 4.37
N ASP A 53 -2.97 9.61 4.38
CA ASP A 53 -4.18 9.92 5.16
C ASP A 53 -3.84 9.96 6.68
N VAL A 54 -2.96 9.08 7.17
CA VAL A 54 -2.41 9.11 8.54
C VAL A 54 -1.57 10.36 8.79
N ALA A 55 -0.67 10.73 7.88
CA ALA A 55 0.17 11.92 8.02
C ALA A 55 -0.66 13.21 8.10
N ILE A 56 -1.72 13.34 7.29
CA ILE A 56 -2.67 14.46 7.34
C ILE A 56 -3.29 14.58 8.73
N LEU A 57 -3.75 13.47 9.30
CA LEU A 57 -4.42 13.45 10.60
C LEU A 57 -3.48 13.73 11.76
N GLN A 58 -2.28 13.12 11.76
CA GLN A 58 -1.27 13.40 12.77
C GLN A 58 -0.88 14.88 12.77
N MET A 59 -0.73 15.48 11.59
CA MET A 59 -0.40 16.90 11.48
C MET A 59 -1.54 17.79 11.97
N ARG A 60 -2.78 17.48 11.60
CA ARG A 60 -3.97 18.16 12.10
C ARG A 60 -4.06 18.11 13.63
N ALA A 61 -3.82 16.94 14.23
CA ALA A 61 -3.88 16.75 15.67
C ALA A 61 -2.76 17.51 16.41
N ARG A 62 -1.56 17.60 15.84
CA ARG A 62 -0.41 18.26 16.47
C ARG A 62 -0.42 19.78 16.33
N GLN A 63 -0.95 20.32 15.23
CA GLN A 63 -0.80 21.73 14.86
C GLN A 63 -2.13 22.49 14.77
N ALA A 64 -3.27 21.83 15.02
CA ALA A 64 -4.62 22.40 14.92
C ALA A 64 -4.92 23.10 13.58
N LEU A 65 -4.24 22.68 12.50
CA LEU A 65 -4.39 23.27 11.17
C LEU A 65 -5.80 23.07 10.60
N SER A 66 -6.25 24.08 9.87
CA SER A 66 -7.46 24.03 9.05
C SER A 66 -7.30 23.07 7.86
N VAL A 67 -8.43 22.73 7.24
CA VAL A 67 -8.43 21.86 6.05
C VAL A 67 -7.68 22.50 4.88
N ASP A 68 -7.76 23.82 4.73
CA ASP A 68 -7.13 24.54 3.63
C ASP A 68 -5.61 24.57 3.78
N GLU A 69 -5.10 24.81 4.98
CA GLU A 69 -3.66 24.77 5.28
C GLU A 69 -3.07 23.36 5.08
N LEU A 70 -3.83 22.32 5.43
CA LEU A 70 -3.44 20.94 5.16
C LEU A 70 -3.43 20.65 3.66
N ALA A 71 -4.41 21.15 2.92
CA ALA A 71 -4.49 20.97 1.47
C ALA A 71 -3.26 21.58 0.78
N GLU A 72 -2.92 22.82 1.14
CA GLU A 72 -1.74 23.52 0.64
C GLU A 72 -0.45 22.77 0.99
N ARG A 73 -0.25 22.40 2.26
CA ARG A 73 0.99 21.76 2.71
C ARG A 73 1.23 20.39 2.07
N PHE A 74 0.17 19.61 1.85
CA PHE A 74 0.27 18.30 1.22
C PHE A 74 0.16 18.34 -0.31
N GLY A 75 -0.04 19.52 -0.91
CA GLY A 75 -0.19 19.67 -2.37
C GLY A 75 -1.42 18.93 -2.91
N VAL A 76 -2.50 18.86 -2.14
CA VAL A 76 -3.73 18.16 -2.49
C VAL A 76 -4.93 19.08 -2.45
N SER A 77 -6.04 18.68 -3.05
CA SER A 77 -7.30 19.42 -2.90
C SER A 77 -7.88 19.30 -1.49
N THR A 78 -8.62 20.31 -1.05
CA THR A 78 -9.42 20.29 0.20
C THR A 78 -10.34 19.07 0.28
N ARG A 79 -10.96 18.69 -0.86
CA ARG A 79 -11.74 17.45 -1.00
C ARG A 79 -10.94 16.20 -0.60
N THR A 80 -9.65 16.14 -0.93
CA THR A 80 -8.79 14.99 -0.60
C THR A 80 -8.58 14.90 0.91
N VAL A 81 -8.35 16.03 1.57
CA VAL A 81 -8.22 16.13 3.04
C VAL A 81 -9.51 15.68 3.72
N HIS A 82 -10.67 16.19 3.31
CA HIS A 82 -11.97 15.73 3.83
C HIS A 82 -12.17 14.22 3.66
N ARG A 83 -11.82 13.66 2.50
CA ARG A 83 -11.95 12.22 2.27
C ARG A 83 -10.97 11.39 3.09
N ALA A 84 -9.80 11.92 3.44
CA ALA A 84 -8.83 11.26 4.32
C ALA A 84 -9.36 11.19 5.76
N ILE A 85 -9.92 12.30 6.25
CA ILE A 85 -10.58 12.38 7.56
C ILE A 85 -11.73 11.38 7.63
N ASN A 86 -12.67 11.45 6.68
CA ASN A 86 -13.85 10.58 6.69
C ASN A 86 -13.48 9.09 6.61
N ARG A 87 -12.50 8.70 5.78
CA ARG A 87 -12.09 7.30 5.67
C ARG A 87 -11.45 6.76 6.95
N THR A 88 -10.76 7.61 7.71
CA THR A 88 -10.14 7.18 8.96
C THR A 88 -11.19 7.03 10.05
N SER A 89 -12.14 7.96 10.18
CA SER A 89 -13.26 7.82 11.12
C SER A 89 -14.09 6.54 10.85
N GLN A 90 -14.31 6.20 9.58
CA GLN A 90 -14.98 4.96 9.19
C GLN A 90 -14.17 3.70 9.57
N ARG A 91 -12.82 3.76 9.45
CA ARG A 91 -11.93 2.68 9.88
C ARG A 91 -11.93 2.50 11.40
N GLU A 92 -11.86 3.60 12.15
CA GLU A 92 -11.91 3.58 13.62
C GLU A 92 -13.22 2.96 14.12
N TYR A 93 -14.35 3.33 13.51
CA TYR A 93 -15.65 2.74 13.81
C TYR A 93 -15.70 1.23 13.53
N ALA A 94 -15.14 0.79 12.41
CA ALA A 94 -15.09 -0.62 12.03
C ALA A 94 -14.16 -1.47 12.91
N LEU A 95 -13.15 -0.87 13.56
CA LEU A 95 -12.26 -1.56 14.51
C LEU A 95 -12.79 -1.57 15.95
N ALA A 96 -13.72 -0.66 16.27
CA ALA A 96 -14.37 -0.56 17.57
C ALA A 96 -15.70 -1.36 17.65
N SER A 97 -16.12 -1.99 16.56
CA SER A 97 -17.30 -2.86 16.44
C SER A 97 -16.88 -4.32 16.35
#